data_AF-A0AAF0V097-F1
#
_entry.id   AF-A0AAF0V097-F1
#
_cell.length_a   1.000
_cell.length_b   1.000
_cell.length_c   1.000
_cell.angle_alpha   90.00
_cell.angle_beta   90.00
_cell.angle_gamma   90.00
#
_symmetry.space_group_name_H-M   'P 1'
#
loop_
_entity.id
_entity.type
_entity.pdbx_description
1 polymer ?
#
loop_
_entity_poly.entity_id
_entity_poly.type
_entity_poly.pdbx_seq_one_letter_code
_entity_poly.pdbx_strand_id
1 'polypeptide(L)' 'VEFRFQKPEDLLEIGKYNYYACNSSTPSKQYKDSPAIAFMLVPGDYFFNSGNYGSCINGQKLYVNVAAPIDYDVDDKI' A
#
# COMPACT_ATOMS: atom_id res chain seq x y z
N VAL A 1 -7.20 0.94 4.38
CA VAL A 1 -7.33 -0.44 3.87
C VAL A 1 -6.82 -1.39 4.93
N GLU A 2 -7.56 -2.48 5.18
CA GLU A 2 -7.16 -3.52 6.13
C GLU A 2 -6.44 -4.65 5.38
N PHE A 3 -5.31 -5.09 5.92
CA PHE A 3 -4.54 -6.22 5.42
C PHE A 3 -4.50 -7.32 6.48
N ARG A 4 -4.73 -8.56 6.06
CA ARG A 4 -4.66 -9.74 6.92
C ARG A 4 -3.60 -10.69 6.38
N PHE A 5 -2.67 -11.08 7.25
CA PHE A 5 -1.59 -12.02 6.95
C PHE A 5 -1.27 -12.87 8.18
N GLN A 6 -0.48 -13.93 7.99
CA GLN A 6 -0.02 -14.84 9.05
C GLN A 6 1.50 -14.80 9.13
N LYS A 7 2.06 -15.01 10.34
CA LYS A 7 3.51 -15.10 10.50
C LYS A 7 4.08 -16.24 9.64
N PRO A 8 5.28 -16.09 9.05
CA PRO A 8 6.22 -14.99 9.25
C PRO A 8 6.03 -13.79 8.29
N GLU A 9 4.93 -13.72 7.53
CA GLU A 9 4.69 -12.61 6.61
C GLU A 9 4.48 -11.28 7.36
N ASP A 10 4.84 -10.21 6.68
CA ASP A 10 4.63 -8.83 7.10
C ASP A 10 4.11 -8.00 5.91
N LEU A 11 3.74 -6.76 6.19
CA LEU A 11 3.33 -5.78 5.18
C LEU A 11 4.29 -4.61 5.21
N LEU A 12 4.84 -4.28 4.05
CA LEU A 12 5.68 -3.10 3.85
C LEU A 12 4.95 -2.07 3.00
N GLU A 13 4.90 -0.83 3.46
CA GLU A 13 4.60 0.33 2.63
C GLU A 13 5.92 0.92 2.14
N ILE A 14 6.05 1.12 0.84
CA ILE A 14 7.36 1.41 0.23
C ILE A 14 7.25 2.35 -0.98
N GLY A 15 8.40 2.84 -1.46
CA GLY A 15 8.44 3.68 -2.67
C GLY A 15 8.31 2.88 -3.97
N LYS A 16 7.87 3.56 -5.04
CA LYS A 16 7.64 3.00 -6.38
C LYS A 16 8.78 2.11 -6.90
N TYR A 17 10.03 2.56 -6.80
CA TYR A 17 11.17 1.77 -7.29
C TYR A 17 11.30 0.43 -6.55
N ASN A 18 11.23 0.47 -5.23
CA ASN A 18 11.33 -0.70 -4.37
C ASN A 18 10.14 -1.65 -4.56
N TYR A 19 8.96 -1.13 -4.87
CA TYR A 19 7.79 -1.93 -5.24
C TYR A 19 8.07 -2.82 -6.45
N TYR A 20 8.58 -2.23 -7.54
CA TYR A 20 8.88 -2.97 -8.77
C TYR A 20 10.09 -3.90 -8.62
N ALA A 21 11.10 -3.48 -7.87
CA ALA A 21 12.31 -4.26 -7.61
C ALA A 21 12.15 -5.34 -6.52
N CYS A 22 11.00 -5.39 -5.83
CA CYS A 22 10.81 -6.20 -4.62
C CYS A 22 11.92 -5.97 -3.57
N ASN A 23 12.37 -4.72 -3.42
CA ASN A 23 13.43 -4.38 -2.48
C ASN A 23 12.85 -3.98 -1.12
N SER A 24 13.04 -4.82 -0.10
CA SER A 24 12.52 -4.62 1.25
C SER A 24 13.48 -3.88 2.21
N SER A 25 14.62 -3.38 1.74
CA SER A 25 15.70 -2.88 2.60
C SER A 25 15.35 -1.59 3.35
N THR A 26 14.47 -0.76 2.78
CA THR A 26 14.09 0.56 3.32
C THR A 26 12.59 0.80 3.17
N PRO A 27 11.76 0.14 3.99
CA PRO A 27 10.32 0.40 3.99
C PRO A 27 10.04 1.80 4.56
N SER A 28 9.12 2.52 3.95
CA SER A 28 8.57 3.76 4.52
C SER A 28 7.81 3.43 5.82
N LYS A 29 7.13 2.28 5.83
CA LYS A 29 6.44 1.74 7.01
C LYS A 29 6.40 0.22 6.96
N GLN A 30 6.50 -0.42 8.12
CA GLN A 30 6.43 -1.88 8.25
C GLN A 30 5.37 -2.24 9.30
N TYR A 31 4.49 -3.17 8.95
CA TYR A 31 3.47 -3.73 9.83
C TYR A 31 3.79 -5.22 10.06
N LYS A 32 4.09 -5.59 11.30
CA LYS A 32 4.48 -6.97 11.68
C LYS A 32 3.33 -7.77 12.27
N ASP A 33 2.23 -7.11 12.61
CA ASP A 33 1.07 -7.71 13.25
C ASP A 33 -0.16 -7.61 12.34
N SER A 34 -1.06 -8.59 12.47
CA SER A 34 -2.26 -8.75 11.66
C SER A 34 -3.49 -8.75 12.57
N PRO A 35 -4.58 -8.05 12.21
CA PRO A 35 -4.74 -7.23 11.01
C PRO A 35 -3.94 -5.92 11.06
N ALA A 36 -3.39 -5.50 9.91
CA ALA A 36 -2.74 -4.21 9.74
C ALA A 36 -3.69 -3.22 9.07
N ILE A 37 -3.76 -1.98 9.58
CA ILE A 37 -4.57 -0.91 8.99
C ILE A 37 -3.65 0.14 8.39
N ALA A 38 -3.69 0.29 7.06
CA ALA A 38 -3.01 1.34 6.33
C ALA A 38 -3.96 2.51 6.06
N PHE A 39 -3.57 3.70 6.50
CA PHE A 39 -4.29 4.96 6.29
C PHE A 39 -3.71 5.70 5.09
N MET A 40 -4.52 5.95 4.07
CA MET A 40 -4.16 6.72 2.87
C MET A 40 -5.05 7.97 2.86
N LEU A 41 -4.60 9.00 3.59
CA LEU A 41 -5.41 10.18 3.90
C LEU A 41 -5.35 11.26 2.81
N VAL A 42 -4.39 11.15 1.89
CA VAL A 42 -4.14 12.13 0.85
C VAL A 42 -4.19 11.41 -0.50
N PRO A 43 -4.72 12.05 -1.55
CA PRO A 43 -4.66 11.50 -2.91
C PRO A 43 -3.23 11.24 -3.34
N GLY A 44 -3.03 10.15 -4.09
CA GLY A 44 -1.72 9.76 -4.60
C GLY A 44 -1.49 8.26 -4.66
N ASP A 45 -0.24 7.90 -4.92
CA ASP A 45 0.19 6.53 -5.14
C ASP A 45 0.75 5.91 -3.86
N TYR A 46 0.20 4.78 -3.47
CA TYR A 46 0.64 3.97 -2.34
C TYR A 46 1.03 2.58 -2.82
N PHE A 47 2.20 2.10 -2.41
CA PHE A 47 2.74 0.82 -2.82
C PHE A 47 2.98 -0.07 -1.61
N PHE A 48 2.46 -1.28 -1.68
CA PHE A 48 2.57 -2.28 -0.63
C PHE A 48 3.16 -3.58 -1.16
N ASN A 49 4.09 -4.17 -0.43
CA ASN A 49 4.68 -5.48 -0.73
C ASN A 49 4.72 -6.33 0.54
N SER A 50 4.77 -7.65 0.38
CA SER A 50 5.34 -8.51 1.44
C SER A 50 6.83 -8.21 1.60
N GLY A 51 7.34 -8.24 2.84
CA GLY A 51 8.76 -8.16 3.12
C GLY A 51 9.53 -9.41 2.73
N ASN A 52 8.85 -10.54 2.50
CA ASN A 52 9.43 -11.74 1.91
C ASN A 52 9.66 -11.54 0.40
N TYR A 53 10.94 -11.58 0.01
CA TYR A 53 11.34 -11.40 -1.38
C TYR A 53 10.66 -12.38 -2.35
N GLY A 54 10.57 -13.66 -1.97
CA GLY A 54 9.92 -14.69 -2.80
C GLY A 54 8.43 -14.42 -2.98
N SER A 55 7.74 -14.06 -1.90
CA SER A 55 6.31 -13.72 -1.94
C SER A 55 6.05 -12.49 -2.82
N CYS A 56 6.87 -11.44 -2.73
CA CYS A 56 6.77 -10.26 -3.58
C CYS A 56 6.98 -10.57 -5.07
N ILE A 57 8.03 -11.33 -5.41
CA ILE A 57 8.32 -11.73 -6.80
C ILE A 57 7.19 -12.58 -7.38
N ASN A 58 6.54 -13.40 -6.54
CA ASN A 58 5.37 -14.19 -6.90
C ASN A 58 4.05 -13.39 -6.91
N GLY A 59 4.09 -12.07 -6.74
CA GLY A 59 2.95 -11.19 -6.93
C GLY A 59 2.22 -10.76 -5.67
N GLN A 60 2.72 -11.07 -4.47
CA GLN A 60 2.16 -10.55 -3.21
C GLN A 60 2.55 -9.09 -3.01
N LYS A 61 1.93 -8.24 -3.81
CA LYS A 61 2.12 -6.80 -3.86
C LYS A 61 0.87 -6.09 -4.35
N LEU A 62 0.63 -4.89 -3.86
CA LEU A 62 -0.52 -4.07 -4.18
C LEU A 62 -0.11 -2.62 -4.42
N TYR A 63 -0.48 -2.09 -5.57
CA TYR A 63 -0.45 -0.67 -5.87
C TYR A 63 -1.86 -0.11 -5.71
N VAL A 64 -1.99 0.98 -4.96
CA VAL A 64 -3.25 1.71 -4.78
C VAL A 64 -3.04 3.15 -5.23
N ASN A 65 -3.85 3.58 -6.19
CA ASN A 65 -3.99 5.00 -6.54
C ASN A 65 -5.23 5.53 -5.81
N VAL A 66 -5.02 6.44 -4.86
CA VAL A 66 -6.10 7.11 -4.13
C VAL A 66 -6.45 8.39 -4.88
N ALA A 67 -7.67 8.45 -5.41
CA ALA A 67 -8.19 9.66 -6.03
C ALA A 67 -8.54 10.73 -4.97
N ALA A 68 -8.61 11.98 -5.41
CA ALA A 68 -9.26 13.02 -4.61
C ALA A 68 -10.70 12.59 -4.28
N PRO A 69 -11.20 12.90 -3.07
CA PRO A 69 -12.63 12.84 -2.82
C PRO A 69 -13.32 13.62 -3.93
N ILE A 70 -14.32 13.02 -4.57
CA ILE A 70 -15.19 13.77 -5.48
C ILE A 70 -16.00 14.69 -4.57
N ASP A 71 -15.64 15.98 -4.53
CA ASP A 71 -16.57 16.99 -4.07
C ASP A 71 -17.64 17.09 -5.15
N TYR A 72 -18.86 16.63 -4.83
CA TYR A 72 -20.02 17.01 -5.62
C TYR A 72 -20.20 18.51 -5.39
N ASP A 73 -19.55 19.32 -6.22
CA ASP A 73 -19.81 20.76 -6.29
C ASP A 73 -21.31 20.92 -6.56
N VAL A 74 -22.02 21.45 -5.57
CA VAL A 74 -23.47 21.73 -5.62
C VAL A 74 -23.78 22.84 -6.64
N ASP A 75 -22.75 23.48 -7.18
CA ASP A 75 -22.84 24.69 -7.99
C ASP A 75 -22.75 24.48 -9.52
N ASP A 76 -22.52 23.26 -10.02
CA ASP A 76 -22.53 22.99 -11.49
C ASP A 76 -23.95 22.75 -12.06
N LYS A 77 -24.94 23.37 -11.42
CA LYS A 77 -26.33 23.51 -11.88
C LYS A 77 -26.57 24.97 -12.28
N ILE A 78 -25.95 25.42 -13.36
CA ILE A 78 -26.38 26.64 -14.08
C ILE A 78 -26.65 26.29 -15.54
#